data_AF-A0A7Y5Q702-F1
#
_entry.id   AF-A0A7Y5Q702-F1
#
_cell.length_a   1.000
_cell.length_b   1.000
_cell.length_c   1.000
_cell.angle_alpha   90.00
_cell.angle_beta   90.00
_cell.angle_gamma   90.00
#
_symmetry.space_group_name_H-M   'P 1'
#
loop_
_entity.id
_entity.type
_entity.pdbx_description
1 polymer ?
#
loop_
_entity_poly.entity_id
_entity_poly.type
_entity_poly.pdbx_seq_one_letter_code
_entity_poly.pdbx_strand_id
1 'polypeptide(L)' 'AEIDAYLANWRGLRPALDGDDLLRLGVPQGPLVGRLLGELRAARLDGLVSERYHEEEWVRRSLRKEERRG' A
#
# COMPACT_ATOMS: atom_id res chain seq x y z
N ALA A 1 3.84 29.47 0.29
CA ALA A 1 5.14 28.77 0.23
C ALA A 1 5.21 27.58 1.20
N GLU A 2 4.60 27.60 2.39
CA GLU A 2 4.61 26.43 3.30
C GLU A 2 3.61 25.32 2.94
N ILE A 3 2.42 25.67 2.44
CA ILE A 3 1.38 24.68 2.09
C ILE A 3 1.84 23.77 0.93
N ASP A 4 2.60 24.29 -0.03
CA ASP A 4 3.07 23.51 -1.19
C ASP A 4 4.04 22.39 -0.78
N ALA A 5 4.90 22.61 0.21
CA ALA A 5 5.79 21.58 0.74
C ALA A 5 5.01 20.49 1.50
N TYR A 6 3.96 20.89 2.25
CA TYR A 6 3.07 19.97 2.94
C TYR A 6 2.23 19.14 1.96
N LEU A 7 1.74 19.76 0.88
CA LEU A 7 1.00 19.10 -0.20
C LEU A 7 1.90 18.21 -1.09
N ALA A 8 3.15 18.62 -1.33
CA ALA A 8 4.14 17.81 -2.05
C ALA A 8 4.54 16.57 -1.25
N ASN A 9 4.74 16.71 0.07
CA ASN A 9 4.94 15.56 0.97
C ASN A 9 3.72 14.63 0.96
N TRP A 10 2.50 15.17 0.95
CA TRP A 10 1.27 14.37 0.82
C TRP A 10 1.16 13.57 -0.49
N ARG A 11 1.74 14.06 -1.59
CA ARG A 11 1.85 13.30 -2.85
C ARG A 11 2.90 12.19 -2.76
N GLY A 12 4.00 12.40 -2.04
CA GLY A 12 5.03 11.39 -1.76
C GLY A 12 4.59 10.31 -0.75
N LEU A 13 3.54 10.57 0.04
CA LEU A 13 2.95 9.64 1.01
C LEU A 13 1.88 8.72 0.42
N ARG A 14 1.52 8.88 -0.86
CA ARG A 14 0.68 7.90 -1.55
C ARG A 14 1.49 6.66 -1.89
N PRO A 15 0.94 5.46 -1.68
CA PRO A 15 1.57 4.25 -2.19
C PRO A 15 1.84 4.35 -3.68
N ALA A 16 2.95 3.77 -4.12
CA ALA A 16 3.27 3.63 -5.53
C ALA A 16 2.43 2.52 -6.19
N LEU A 17 1.89 1.59 -5.40
CA LEU A 17 0.91 0.58 -5.85
C LEU A 17 -0.52 1.10 -5.80
N ASP A 18 -1.29 0.78 -6.83
CA ASP A 18 -2.73 0.99 -6.90
C ASP A 18 -3.54 -0.34 -6.84
N GLY A 19 -4.85 -0.25 -7.01
CA GLY A 19 -5.72 -1.43 -6.98
C GLY A 19 -5.40 -2.45 -8.07
N ASP A 20 -5.08 -1.99 -9.28
CA ASP A 20 -4.76 -2.89 -10.40
C ASP A 20 -3.42 -3.59 -10.16
N ASP A 21 -2.45 -2.90 -9.57
CA ASP A 21 -1.20 -3.50 -9.14
C ASP A 21 -1.43 -4.62 -8.11
N LEU A 22 -2.31 -4.40 -7.13
CA LEU A 22 -2.65 -5.45 -6.16
C LEU A 22 -3.30 -6.67 -6.83
N LEU A 23 -4.18 -6.46 -7.80
CA LEU A 23 -4.77 -7.56 -8.58
C LEU A 23 -3.69 -8.34 -9.33
N ARG A 24 -2.72 -7.65 -9.97
CA ARG A 24 -1.58 -8.29 -10.65
C ARG A 24 -0.66 -9.04 -9.70
N LEU A 25 -0.57 -8.61 -8.45
CA LEU A 25 0.18 -9.30 -7.38
C LEU A 25 -0.57 -10.51 -6.80
N GLY A 26 -1.78 -10.81 -7.28
CA GLY A 26 -2.56 -11.98 -6.88
C GLY A 26 -3.56 -11.72 -5.76
N VAL A 27 -3.80 -10.45 -5.37
CA VAL A 27 -4.87 -10.13 -4.43
C VAL A 27 -6.22 -10.39 -5.11
N PRO A 28 -7.10 -11.23 -4.56
CA PRO A 28 -8.40 -11.49 -5.15
C PRO A 28 -9.23 -10.20 -5.18
N GLN A 29 -9.96 -9.99 -6.28
CA GLN A 29 -10.86 -8.87 -6.43
C GLN A 29 -11.93 -8.89 -5.33
N GLY A 30 -12.08 -7.77 -4.63
CA GLY A 30 -13.06 -7.64 -3.54
C GLY A 30 -12.59 -6.71 -2.43
N PRO A 31 -13.26 -6.76 -1.25
CA PRO A 31 -12.98 -5.88 -0.11
C PRO A 31 -11.52 -5.93 0.37
N LEU A 32 -10.84 -7.06 0.14
CA LEU A 32 -9.44 -7.25 0.53
C LEU A 32 -8.50 -6.25 -0.17
N VAL A 33 -8.77 -5.89 -1.43
CA VAL A 33 -7.97 -4.89 -2.16
C VAL A 33 -7.99 -3.55 -1.43
N GLY A 34 -9.18 -3.06 -1.07
CA GLY A 34 -9.34 -1.80 -0.33
C GLY A 34 -8.69 -1.85 1.05
N ARG A 35 -8.80 -2.99 1.74
CA ARG A 35 -8.15 -3.20 3.05
C ARG A 35 -6.64 -3.10 2.95
N LEU A 36 -6.03 -3.85 2.01
CA LEU A 36 -4.58 -3.87 1.82
C LEU A 36 -4.05 -2.52 1.34
N LEU A 37 -4.78 -1.80 0.48
CA LEU A 37 -4.41 -0.42 0.10
C LEU A 37 -4.43 0.54 1.30
N GLY A 38 -5.43 0.41 2.19
CA GLY A 38 -5.51 1.21 3.41
C GLY A 38 -4.35 0.94 4.36
N GLU A 39 -4.04 -0.33 4.60
CA GLU A 39 -2.92 -0.75 5.45
C GLU A 39 -1.56 -0.39 4.84
N LEU A 40 -1.38 -0.52 3.53
CA LEU A 40 -0.16 -0.12 2.83
C LEU A 40 0.06 1.41 2.94
N ARG A 41 -1.02 2.19 2.83
CA ARG A 41 -0.97 3.63 3.03
C ARG A 41 -0.58 3.99 4.46
N ALA A 42 -1.11 3.30 5.47
CA ALA A 42 -0.71 3.50 6.87
C ALA A 42 0.78 3.16 7.07
N ALA A 43 1.24 2.03 6.56
CA ALA A 43 2.65 1.62 6.64
C ALA A 43 3.59 2.66 5.99
N ARG A 44 3.16 3.31 4.90
CA ARG A 44 3.91 4.39 4.26
C ARG A 44 3.92 5.68 5.09
N LEU A 45 2.79 6.04 5.70
CA LEU A 45 2.70 7.17 6.62
C LEU A 45 3.59 6.99 7.86
N ASP A 46 3.70 5.75 8.35
CA ASP A 46 4.58 5.38 9.46
C ASP A 46 6.06 5.25 9.06
N GLY A 47 6.39 5.45 7.77
CA GLY A 47 7.75 5.33 7.24
C GLY A 47 8.28 3.89 7.15
N LEU A 48 7.41 2.89 7.27
CA LEU A 48 7.78 1.47 7.23
C LEU A 48 8.05 0.97 5.80
N VAL A 49 7.43 1.61 4.80
CA VAL A 49 7.63 1.36 3.37
C VAL A 49 7.67 2.68 2.61
N SER A 50 8.60 2.80 1.67
CA SER A 50 8.82 4.05 0.91
C SER A 50 9.00 3.81 -0.59
N GLU A 51 9.47 2.62 -0.97
CA GLU A 51 9.76 2.22 -2.34
C GLU A 51 8.78 1.17 -2.85
N ARG A 52 8.44 1.24 -4.14
CA ARG A 52 7.49 0.33 -4.78
C ARG A 52 7.84 -1.15 -4.54
N TYR A 53 9.12 -1.52 -4.64
CA TYR A 53 9.55 -2.90 -4.36
C TYR A 53 9.21 -3.35 -2.92
N HIS A 54 9.42 -2.49 -1.92
CA HIS A 54 9.05 -2.78 -0.54
C HIS A 54 7.53 -2.87 -0.35
N GLU A 55 6.76 -2.08 -1.09
CA GLU A 55 5.30 -2.18 -1.09
C GLU A 55 4.82 -3.52 -1.66
N GLU A 56 5.42 -4.00 -2.75
CA GLU A 56 5.07 -5.30 -3.35
C GLU A 56 5.36 -6.45 -2.36
N GLU A 57 6.52 -6.43 -1.72
CA GLU A 57 6.88 -7.42 -0.70
C GLU A 57 5.96 -7.36 0.52
N TRP A 58 5.58 -6.15 0.94
CA TRP A 58 4.60 -5.95 1.99
C TRP A 58 3.25 -6.58 1.62
N VAL A 59 2.74 -6.31 0.40
CA VAL A 59 1.47 -6.87 -0.09
C VAL A 59 1.52 -8.39 -0.16
N ARG A 60 2.58 -8.97 -0.74
CA ARG A 60 2.76 -10.43 -0.82
C ARG A 60 2.79 -11.07 0.57
N ARG A 61 3.45 -10.42 1.54
CA ARG A 61 3.49 -10.91 2.93
C ARG A 61 2.13 -10.82 3.61
N SER A 62 1.38 -9.74 3.38
CA SER A 62 0.04 -9.54 3.95
C SER A 62 -0.97 -10.53 3.37
N LEU A 63 -0.90 -10.82 2.07
CA LEU A 63 -1.72 -11.86 1.42
C LEU A 63 -1.51 -13.23 2.07
N ARG A 64 -0.25 -13.65 2.23
CA ARG A 64 0.10 -14.91 2.93
C ARG A 64 -0.38 -14.99 4.39
N LYS A 65 -0.58 -13.84 5.05
CA LYS A 65 -1.12 -13.80 6.42
C LYS A 65 -2.64 -13.97 6.42
N GLU A 66 -3.33 -13.34 5.47
CA GLU A 66 -4.79 -13.45 5.33
C GLU A 66 -5.19 -14.88 4.94
N GLU A 67 -4.43 -15.55 4.05
CA GLU A 67 -4.66 -16.95 3.69
C GLU A 67 -4.55 -17.94 4.85
N ARG A 68 -3.83 -17.57 5.93
CA ARG A 68 -3.71 -18.38 7.15
C ARG A 68 -4.76 -18.07 8.21
N ARG A 69 -5.52 -16.99 8.01
CA ARG A 69 -6.59 -16.56 8.92
C ARG A 69 -7.96 -17.11 8.54
N GLY A 70 -8.16 -17.44 7.26
CA GLY A 70 -9.31 -18.21 6.78
C GLY A 70 -9.09 -19.71 6.97
#